data_AF-A0A5S3YCP5-F1
#
_entry.id   AF-A0A5S3YCP5-F1
#
_cell.length_a   1.000
_cell.length_b   1.000
_cell.length_c   1.000
_cell.angle_alpha   90.00
_cell.angle_beta   90.00
_cell.angle_gamma   90.00
#
_symmetry.space_group_name_H-M   'P 1'
#
loop_
_entity.id
_entity.type
_entity.pdbx_description
1 polymer ?
#
loop_
_entity_poly.entity_id
_entity_poly.type
_entity_poly.pdbx_seq_one_letter_code
_entity_poly.pdbx_strand_id
1 'polypeptide(L)'
;MKTQAKVFFTVILLLSLGFVSSSVSRFIPAYAFYANTTPSQATAIYHLAPSAINLQHLVLRNSQLRQLAKLNDSNAAYQLALRFLQQLDYNAAKLWWQPYFAKFTSAQQQTLAEQLVRANQWLDISYLGKAGKLPDGDAKQAWLLQQQMPPAQIDPAYAQQQQLALSTSSVKASSQCQFNVLMMTDHYKGIDTLKQYKQQYSKAPEPAKGSFCFTDVVYVADKFSCDGNDGALECNWQNAAEYSWPEGFDFIVMMSKQGAANVRGGIMHINSSQSYAVFLHELMHFNGFEDEYVLAEQKQQWLCNQQGLVAPNLFIANEVSPPKGWQKSIACGNKKAYKPSPNWSIMQYQTMSLSEQYRELWQKQINQPLTKPIRFSEYFAFLGLKPVFTTASKEHKFSD
;
A
#
# COMPACT_ATOMS: atom_id res chain seq x y z
N MET A 1 -2.99 -8.06 -90.54
CA MET A 1 -2.08 -8.34 -89.40
C MET A 1 -1.55 -7.08 -88.69
N LYS A 2 -2.33 -5.97 -88.54
CA LYS A 2 -1.86 -4.75 -87.82
C LYS A 2 -2.73 -4.35 -86.61
N THR A 3 -3.78 -5.11 -86.32
CA THR A 3 -4.78 -4.74 -85.29
C THR A 3 -4.64 -5.52 -83.98
N GLN A 4 -4.07 -6.74 -84.00
CA GLN A 4 -3.88 -7.54 -82.78
C GLN A 4 -2.70 -7.07 -81.91
N ALA A 5 -1.65 -6.49 -82.50
CA ALA A 5 -0.49 -6.00 -81.74
C ALA A 5 -0.81 -4.78 -80.86
N LYS A 6 -1.78 -3.93 -81.26
CA LYS A 6 -2.17 -2.75 -80.46
C LYS A 6 -3.00 -3.14 -79.23
N VAL A 7 -3.91 -4.11 -79.37
CA VAL A 7 -4.74 -4.58 -78.25
C VAL A 7 -3.90 -5.29 -77.18
N PHE A 8 -2.91 -6.09 -77.60
CA PHE A 8 -2.01 -6.78 -76.68
C PHE A 8 -1.14 -5.79 -75.87
N PHE A 9 -0.69 -4.70 -76.49
CA PHE A 9 0.09 -3.66 -75.80
C PHE A 9 -0.76 -2.87 -74.80
N THR A 10 -2.03 -2.60 -75.10
CA THR A 10 -2.92 -1.89 -74.16
C THR A 10 -3.34 -2.76 -72.97
N VAL A 11 -3.55 -4.05 -73.20
CA VAL A 11 -3.87 -5.02 -72.13
C VAL A 11 -2.67 -5.26 -71.22
N ILE A 12 -1.44 -5.34 -71.75
CA ILE A 12 -0.22 -5.44 -70.93
C ILE A 12 0.03 -4.15 -70.14
N LEU A 13 -0.25 -2.97 -70.71
CA LEU A 13 -0.12 -1.69 -69.98
C LEU A 13 -1.16 -1.54 -68.86
N LEU A 14 -2.38 -2.03 -69.06
CA LEU A 14 -3.44 -2.03 -68.04
C LEU A 14 -3.20 -3.10 -66.96
N LEU A 15 -2.62 -4.25 -67.31
CA LEU A 15 -2.20 -5.28 -66.34
C LEU A 15 -0.95 -4.85 -65.57
N SER A 16 0.00 -4.14 -66.19
CA SER A 16 1.18 -3.62 -65.46
C SER A 16 0.82 -2.46 -64.52
N LEU A 17 -0.23 -1.69 -64.80
CA LEU A 17 -0.82 -0.73 -63.87
C LEU A 17 -1.69 -1.39 -62.78
N GLY A 18 -2.25 -2.58 -63.04
CA GLY A 18 -3.05 -3.36 -62.07
C GLY A 18 -2.24 -4.19 -61.07
N PHE A 19 -0.97 -4.48 -61.36
CA PHE A 19 -0.06 -5.25 -60.49
C PHE A 19 0.94 -4.39 -59.70
N VAL A 20 0.87 -3.06 -59.78
CA VAL A 20 1.49 -2.21 -58.76
C VAL A 20 0.56 -2.26 -57.55
N SER A 21 0.71 -3.29 -56.71
CA SER A 21 0.14 -3.29 -55.36
C SER A 21 0.47 -1.93 -54.75
N SER A 22 -0.54 -1.08 -54.55
CA SER A 22 -0.40 0.28 -54.04
C SER A 22 0.39 0.21 -52.74
N SER A 23 1.68 0.53 -52.86
CA SER A 23 2.72 0.13 -51.93
C SER A 23 2.77 1.10 -50.74
N VAL A 24 1.62 1.33 -50.10
CA VAL A 24 1.54 2.14 -48.88
C VAL A 24 2.48 1.56 -47.82
N SER A 25 2.69 0.24 -47.81
CA SER A 25 3.61 -0.45 -46.90
C SER A 25 5.10 -0.11 -47.10
N ARG A 26 5.59 0.10 -48.34
CA ARG A 26 7.02 0.43 -48.56
C ARG A 26 7.38 1.88 -48.21
N PHE A 27 6.40 2.78 -48.09
CA PHE A 27 6.64 4.18 -47.74
C PHE A 27 6.53 4.47 -46.23
N ILE A 28 6.11 3.51 -45.41
CA ILE A 28 5.94 3.68 -43.95
C ILE A 28 7.22 4.23 -43.28
N PRO A 29 8.44 3.72 -43.55
CA PRO A 29 9.66 4.25 -42.94
C PRO A 29 9.95 5.71 -43.33
N ALA A 30 9.69 6.08 -44.59
CA ALA A 30 9.89 7.44 -45.07
C ALA A 30 8.86 8.39 -44.44
N TYR A 31 7.59 7.99 -44.37
CA TYR A 31 6.56 8.76 -43.67
C TYR A 31 6.91 8.96 -42.18
N ALA A 32 7.52 7.97 -41.52
CA ALA A 32 8.03 8.11 -40.15
C ALA A 32 9.04 9.24 -40.00
N PHE A 33 10.04 9.19 -40.87
CA PHE A 33 11.15 10.13 -40.84
C PHE A 33 10.65 11.57 -41.03
N TYR A 34 9.80 11.80 -42.04
CA TYR A 34 9.25 13.12 -42.32
C TYR A 34 8.26 13.57 -41.24
N ALA A 35 7.41 12.67 -40.73
CA ALA A 35 6.47 13.03 -39.66
C ALA A 35 7.21 13.50 -38.41
N ASN A 36 8.38 12.94 -38.11
CA ASN A 36 9.15 13.31 -36.93
C ASN A 36 9.98 14.60 -37.08
N THR A 37 10.05 15.17 -38.28
CA THR A 37 10.93 16.32 -38.56
C THR A 37 10.29 17.65 -38.10
N THR A 38 9.03 17.91 -38.43
CA THR A 38 8.28 19.09 -37.92
C THR A 38 6.82 18.77 -37.59
N PRO A 39 6.15 19.55 -36.73
CA PRO A 39 4.71 19.37 -36.45
C PRO A 39 3.80 19.52 -37.69
N SER A 40 4.17 20.39 -38.64
CA SER A 40 3.41 20.57 -39.89
C SER A 40 3.54 19.35 -40.80
N GLN A 41 4.71 18.71 -40.85
CA GLN A 41 4.90 17.48 -41.62
C GLN A 41 4.17 16.29 -41.00
N ALA A 42 4.13 16.20 -39.66
CA ALA A 42 3.27 15.22 -38.98
C ALA A 42 1.80 15.39 -39.37
N THR A 43 1.31 16.64 -39.41
CA THR A 43 -0.07 16.97 -39.82
C THR A 43 -0.33 16.57 -41.28
N ALA A 44 0.58 16.93 -42.19
CA ALA A 44 0.44 16.58 -43.61
C ALA A 44 0.37 15.06 -43.80
N ILE A 45 1.26 14.31 -43.14
CA ILE A 45 1.29 12.85 -43.25
C ILE A 45 0.08 12.21 -42.58
N TYR A 46 -0.44 12.76 -41.49
CA TYR A 46 -1.67 12.31 -40.87
C TYR A 46 -2.86 12.36 -41.84
N HIS A 47 -2.98 13.42 -42.64
CA HIS A 47 -4.04 13.50 -43.66
C HIS A 47 -3.78 12.63 -44.89
N LEU A 48 -2.52 12.46 -45.30
CA LEU A 48 -2.15 11.69 -46.50
C LEU A 48 -2.13 10.18 -46.28
N ALA A 49 -1.63 9.74 -45.12
CA ALA A 49 -1.43 8.34 -44.76
C ALA A 49 -1.66 8.12 -43.25
N PRO A 50 -2.92 8.21 -42.76
CA PRO A 50 -3.23 8.07 -41.33
C PRO A 50 -2.71 6.77 -40.70
N SER A 51 -2.74 5.67 -41.45
CA SER A 51 -2.23 4.36 -40.99
C SER A 51 -0.73 4.36 -40.72
N ALA A 52 0.06 5.15 -41.46
CA ALA A 52 1.50 5.29 -41.21
C ALA A 52 1.78 6.01 -39.88
N ILE A 53 1.02 7.07 -39.58
CA ILE A 53 1.10 7.79 -38.28
C ILE A 53 0.65 6.89 -37.13
N ASN A 54 -0.44 6.15 -37.30
CA ASN A 54 -0.98 5.25 -36.27
C ASN A 54 0.06 4.27 -35.73
N LEU A 55 0.94 3.77 -36.61
CA LEU A 55 2.01 2.84 -36.26
C LEU A 55 3.24 3.49 -35.59
N GLN A 56 3.31 4.82 -35.54
CA GLN A 56 4.55 5.56 -35.22
C GLN A 56 4.41 6.54 -34.05
N HIS A 57 3.25 6.59 -33.40
CA HIS A 57 3.02 7.45 -32.24
C HIS A 57 4.08 7.34 -31.13
N LEU A 58 4.69 6.15 -30.97
CA LEU A 58 5.74 5.93 -29.99
C LEU A 58 7.04 6.69 -30.27
N VAL A 59 7.36 6.98 -31.55
CA VAL A 59 8.64 7.60 -31.97
C VAL A 59 8.53 9.10 -32.26
N LEU A 60 7.32 9.63 -32.40
CA LEU A 60 7.09 11.07 -32.63
C LEU A 60 7.45 11.90 -31.40
N ARG A 61 8.02 13.09 -31.55
CA ARG A 61 8.28 13.98 -30.39
C ARG A 61 6.99 14.61 -29.86
N ASN A 62 7.06 15.15 -28.64
CA ASN A 62 5.89 15.75 -27.98
C ASN A 62 5.27 16.89 -28.80
N SER A 63 6.05 17.68 -29.53
CA SER A 63 5.51 18.76 -30.38
C SER A 63 4.66 18.23 -31.54
N GLN A 64 5.08 17.15 -32.19
CA GLN A 64 4.28 16.46 -33.20
C GLN A 64 3.01 15.86 -32.59
N LEU A 65 3.15 15.11 -31.49
CA LEU A 65 1.99 14.48 -30.83
C LEU A 65 0.96 15.52 -30.38
N ARG A 66 1.39 16.69 -29.90
CA ARG A 66 0.48 17.78 -29.51
C ARG A 66 -0.32 18.29 -30.69
N GLN A 67 0.31 18.38 -31.85
CA GLN A 67 -0.36 18.81 -33.07
C GLN A 67 -1.36 17.76 -33.55
N LEU A 68 -1.00 16.48 -33.53
CA LEU A 68 -1.90 15.37 -33.88
C LEU A 68 -3.09 15.28 -32.93
N ALA A 69 -2.87 15.41 -31.63
CA ALA A 69 -3.94 15.40 -30.63
C ALA A 69 -4.94 16.55 -30.86
N LYS A 70 -4.47 17.75 -31.26
CA LYS A 70 -5.35 18.87 -31.66
C LYS A 70 -6.20 18.56 -32.90
N LEU A 71 -5.79 17.59 -33.71
CA LEU A 71 -6.56 17.07 -34.85
C LEU A 71 -7.47 15.90 -34.45
N ASN A 72 -7.79 15.76 -33.15
CA ASN A 72 -8.60 14.69 -32.57
C ASN A 72 -7.98 13.28 -32.66
N ASP A 73 -6.66 13.16 -32.86
CA ASP A 73 -5.97 11.87 -32.75
C ASP A 73 -5.87 11.45 -31.27
N SER A 74 -6.72 10.51 -30.86
CA SER A 74 -6.74 9.99 -29.49
C SER A 74 -5.50 9.17 -29.14
N ASN A 75 -4.84 8.52 -30.10
CA ASN A 75 -3.60 7.78 -29.85
C ASN A 75 -2.45 8.74 -29.54
N ALA A 76 -2.37 9.87 -30.24
CA ALA A 76 -1.40 10.92 -29.94
C ALA A 76 -1.63 11.52 -28.54
N ALA A 77 -2.88 11.78 -28.17
CA ALA A 77 -3.26 12.27 -26.84
C ALA A 77 -2.90 11.24 -25.74
N TYR A 78 -3.20 9.96 -25.96
CA TYR A 78 -2.82 8.86 -25.07
C TYR A 78 -1.30 8.79 -24.85
N GLN A 79 -0.50 8.84 -25.92
CA GLN A 79 0.96 8.82 -25.81
C GLN A 79 1.53 10.04 -25.06
N LEU A 80 0.97 11.23 -25.27
CA LEU A 80 1.34 12.41 -24.49
C LEU A 80 1.04 12.21 -23.01
N ALA A 81 -0.15 11.71 -22.67
CA ALA A 81 -0.53 11.47 -21.30
C ALA A 81 0.45 10.52 -20.61
N LEU A 82 0.78 9.39 -21.23
CA LEU A 82 1.75 8.44 -20.68
C LEU A 82 3.13 9.06 -20.48
N ARG A 83 3.63 9.85 -21.44
CA ARG A 83 4.94 10.50 -21.33
C ARG A 83 4.98 11.51 -20.19
N PHE A 84 3.93 12.31 -20.02
CA PHE A 84 3.86 13.25 -18.91
C PHE A 84 3.73 12.53 -17.55
N LEU A 85 2.99 11.42 -17.47
CA LEU A 85 2.97 10.58 -16.26
C LEU A 85 4.36 10.05 -15.91
N GLN A 86 5.12 9.56 -16.90
CA GLN A 86 6.51 9.10 -16.71
C GLN A 86 7.45 10.23 -16.27
N GLN A 87 7.17 11.46 -16.70
CA GLN A 87 7.89 12.66 -16.29
C GLN A 87 7.41 13.23 -14.95
N LEU A 88 6.46 12.58 -14.29
CA LEU A 88 5.82 13.04 -13.04
C LEU A 88 5.07 14.38 -13.18
N ASP A 89 4.78 14.81 -14.41
CA ASP A 89 3.98 16.00 -14.71
C ASP A 89 2.50 15.61 -14.85
N TYR A 90 1.87 15.32 -13.70
CA TYR A 90 0.50 14.82 -13.65
C TYR A 90 -0.52 15.82 -14.19
N ASN A 91 -0.26 17.12 -14.01
CA ASN A 91 -1.12 18.18 -14.53
C ASN A 91 -1.10 18.20 -16.06
N ALA A 92 0.09 18.16 -16.67
CA ALA A 92 0.19 18.07 -18.13
C ALA A 92 -0.41 16.76 -18.65
N ALA A 93 -0.19 15.63 -17.96
CA ALA A 93 -0.79 14.36 -18.34
C ALA A 93 -2.32 14.46 -18.37
N LYS A 94 -2.92 15.07 -17.34
CA LYS A 94 -4.38 15.25 -17.21
C LYS A 94 -5.00 16.04 -18.35
N LEU A 95 -4.32 17.08 -18.84
CA LEU A 95 -4.75 17.82 -20.02
C LEU A 95 -4.92 16.93 -21.27
N TRP A 96 -4.13 15.86 -21.37
CA TRP A 96 -4.13 14.98 -22.55
C TRP A 96 -4.96 13.72 -22.39
N TRP A 97 -5.14 13.19 -21.18
CA TRP A 97 -6.00 12.02 -21.02
C TRP A 97 -7.46 12.35 -20.70
N GLN A 98 -7.74 13.32 -19.83
CA GLN A 98 -9.09 13.54 -19.32
C GLN A 98 -10.15 13.82 -20.39
N PRO A 99 -9.89 14.70 -21.40
CA PRO A 99 -10.87 14.96 -22.45
C PRO A 99 -11.01 13.81 -23.45
N TYR A 100 -10.01 12.93 -23.53
CA TYR A 100 -9.90 11.88 -24.55
C TYR A 100 -10.18 10.49 -24.00
N PHE A 101 -10.33 10.32 -22.68
CA PHE A 101 -10.40 9.01 -22.03
C PHE A 101 -11.45 8.09 -22.65
N ALA A 102 -12.65 8.61 -22.94
CA ALA A 102 -13.73 7.85 -23.58
C ALA A 102 -13.45 7.45 -25.04
N LYS A 103 -12.49 8.10 -25.70
CA LYS A 103 -12.03 7.79 -27.07
C LYS A 103 -10.86 6.81 -27.10
N PHE A 104 -10.28 6.48 -25.95
CA PHE A 104 -9.23 5.48 -25.85
C PHE A 104 -9.81 4.07 -25.97
N THR A 105 -9.02 3.13 -26.48
CA THR A 105 -9.40 1.72 -26.46
C THR A 105 -9.47 1.19 -25.03
N SER A 106 -10.20 0.10 -24.79
CA SER A 106 -10.29 -0.51 -23.46
C SER A 106 -8.91 -0.83 -22.87
N ALA A 107 -7.98 -1.35 -23.69
CA ALA A 107 -6.61 -1.62 -23.27
C ALA A 107 -5.83 -0.33 -22.88
N GLN A 108 -6.03 0.77 -23.60
CA GLN A 108 -5.43 2.06 -23.28
C GLN A 108 -6.02 2.65 -21.99
N GLN A 109 -7.34 2.54 -21.79
CA GLN A 109 -8.00 2.98 -20.56
C GLN A 109 -7.49 2.20 -19.36
N GLN A 110 -7.38 0.87 -19.46
CA GLN A 110 -6.83 0.01 -18.40
C GLN A 110 -5.38 0.39 -18.10
N THR A 111 -4.52 0.44 -19.13
CA THR A 111 -3.11 0.81 -18.98
C THR A 111 -2.95 2.18 -18.30
N LEU A 112 -3.69 3.19 -18.75
CA LEU A 112 -3.64 4.52 -18.17
C LEU A 112 -4.12 4.53 -16.71
N ALA A 113 -5.22 3.83 -16.41
CA ALA A 113 -5.75 3.74 -15.06
C ALA A 113 -4.75 3.07 -14.10
N GLU A 114 -4.07 2.01 -14.55
CA GLU A 114 -3.01 1.38 -13.77
C GLU A 114 -1.82 2.32 -13.53
N GLN A 115 -1.41 3.10 -14.54
CA GLN A 115 -0.35 4.09 -14.38
C GLN A 115 -0.73 5.18 -13.38
N LEU A 116 -1.99 5.64 -13.40
CA LEU A 116 -2.50 6.62 -12.45
C LEU A 116 -2.51 6.06 -11.00
N VAL A 117 -2.87 4.78 -10.81
CA VAL A 117 -2.75 4.10 -9.51
C VAL A 117 -1.30 4.04 -9.04
N ARG A 118 -0.36 3.61 -9.89
CA ARG A 118 1.07 3.55 -9.57
C ARG A 118 1.66 4.92 -9.23
N ALA A 119 1.16 5.97 -9.89
CA ALA A 119 1.53 7.35 -9.65
C ALA A 119 0.80 7.99 -8.44
N ASN A 120 0.01 7.22 -7.68
CA ASN A 120 -0.81 7.70 -6.56
C ASN A 120 -1.77 8.85 -6.90
N GLN A 121 -2.25 8.93 -8.14
CA GLN A 121 -3.20 9.95 -8.59
C GLN A 121 -4.64 9.62 -8.17
N TRP A 122 -4.86 9.44 -6.86
CA TRP A 122 -6.12 8.94 -6.30
C TRP A 122 -7.31 9.86 -6.54
N LEU A 123 -7.09 11.17 -6.65
CA LEU A 123 -8.14 12.13 -7.00
C LEU A 123 -8.68 11.88 -8.41
N ASP A 124 -7.79 11.61 -9.37
CA ASP A 124 -8.15 11.35 -10.76
C ASP A 124 -8.80 9.97 -10.93
N ILE A 125 -8.26 8.96 -10.25
CA ILE A 125 -8.87 7.63 -10.19
C ILE A 125 -10.27 7.71 -9.56
N SER A 126 -10.44 8.49 -8.49
CA SER A 126 -11.74 8.66 -7.84
C SER A 126 -12.73 9.42 -8.72
N TYR A 127 -12.26 10.40 -9.50
CA TYR A 127 -13.08 11.08 -10.50
C TYR A 127 -13.60 10.08 -11.56
N LEU A 128 -12.73 9.20 -12.07
CA LEU A 128 -13.12 8.16 -13.02
C LEU A 128 -14.07 7.11 -12.42
N GLY A 129 -13.77 6.63 -11.21
CA GLY A 129 -14.57 5.62 -10.52
C GLY A 129 -15.98 6.11 -10.19
N LYS A 130 -16.11 7.30 -9.59
CA LYS A 130 -17.42 7.90 -9.27
C LYS A 130 -18.27 8.19 -10.51
N ALA A 131 -17.64 8.46 -11.65
CA ALA A 131 -18.33 8.66 -12.92
C ALA A 131 -18.69 7.34 -13.65
N GLY A 132 -18.36 6.18 -13.07
CA GLY A 132 -18.57 4.88 -13.73
C GLY A 132 -17.70 4.66 -14.98
N LYS A 133 -16.60 5.41 -15.11
CA LYS A 133 -15.71 5.38 -16.29
C LYS A 133 -14.46 4.53 -16.09
N LEU A 134 -14.17 4.10 -14.87
CA LEU A 134 -13.00 3.27 -14.58
C LEU A 134 -13.23 1.85 -15.14
N PRO A 135 -12.39 1.35 -16.05
CA PRO A 135 -12.58 0.03 -16.66
C PRO A 135 -12.40 -1.08 -15.62
N ASP A 136 -13.03 -2.23 -15.85
CA ASP A 136 -12.77 -3.43 -15.05
C ASP A 136 -11.30 -3.86 -15.17
N GLY A 137 -10.75 -4.33 -14.05
CA GLY A 137 -9.34 -4.72 -13.90
C GLY A 137 -8.70 -4.19 -12.62
N ASP A 138 -7.38 -4.34 -12.50
CA ASP A 138 -6.60 -4.06 -11.30
C ASP A 138 -6.76 -2.63 -10.78
N ALA A 139 -6.85 -1.63 -11.67
CA ALA A 139 -7.01 -0.24 -11.27
C ALA A 139 -8.37 0.02 -10.58
N LYS A 140 -9.44 -0.66 -11.02
CA LYS A 140 -10.75 -0.59 -10.37
C LYS A 140 -10.73 -1.26 -9.01
N GLN A 141 -10.10 -2.43 -8.90
CA GLN A 141 -9.94 -3.11 -7.61
C GLN A 141 -9.12 -2.27 -6.62
N ALA A 142 -8.01 -1.67 -7.07
CA ALA A 142 -7.22 -0.75 -6.26
C ALA A 142 -8.03 0.47 -5.79
N TRP A 143 -8.89 1.03 -6.65
CA TRP A 143 -9.80 2.10 -6.28
C TRP A 143 -10.84 1.67 -5.24
N LEU A 144 -11.47 0.49 -5.39
CA LEU A 144 -12.41 -0.05 -4.40
C LEU A 144 -11.74 -0.19 -3.03
N LEU A 145 -10.51 -0.74 -2.99
CA LEU A 145 -9.72 -0.81 -1.76
C LEU A 145 -9.45 0.57 -1.16
N GLN A 146 -9.07 1.55 -2.00
CA GLN A 146 -8.80 2.93 -1.57
C GLN A 146 -10.06 3.63 -1.02
N GLN A 147 -11.24 3.33 -1.58
CA GLN A 147 -12.53 3.84 -1.09
C GLN A 147 -13.07 3.06 0.12
N GLN A 148 -12.32 2.08 0.65
CA GLN A 148 -12.74 1.30 1.81
C GLN A 148 -14.04 0.51 1.53
N MET A 149 -14.20 0.02 0.30
CA MET A 149 -15.38 -0.76 -0.09
C MET A 149 -15.38 -2.13 0.59
N PRO A 150 -16.55 -2.72 0.91
CA PRO A 150 -16.63 -4.01 1.58
C PRO A 150 -15.83 -5.12 0.88
N PRO A 151 -15.19 -6.05 1.62
CA PRO A 151 -14.39 -7.12 1.03
C PRO A 151 -15.15 -7.98 0.00
N ALA A 152 -16.47 -8.13 0.15
CA ALA A 152 -17.33 -8.85 -0.79
C ALA A 152 -17.39 -8.23 -2.20
N GLN A 153 -16.97 -6.98 -2.37
CA GLN A 153 -16.89 -6.31 -3.68
C GLN A 153 -15.53 -6.43 -4.34
N ILE A 154 -14.52 -6.95 -3.62
CA ILE A 154 -13.17 -7.12 -4.15
C ILE A 154 -13.10 -8.46 -4.88
N ASP A 155 -12.56 -8.43 -6.10
CA ASP A 155 -12.37 -9.64 -6.90
C ASP A 155 -11.40 -10.61 -6.19
N PRO A 156 -11.82 -11.86 -5.90
CA PRO A 156 -10.94 -12.86 -5.28
C PRO A 156 -9.65 -13.14 -6.06
N ALA A 157 -9.68 -13.10 -7.40
CA ALA A 157 -8.50 -13.32 -8.23
C ALA A 157 -7.49 -12.18 -8.06
N TYR A 158 -7.98 -10.94 -7.99
CA TYR A 158 -7.16 -9.78 -7.68
C TYR A 158 -6.57 -9.87 -6.27
N ALA A 159 -7.39 -10.23 -5.27
CA ALA A 159 -6.92 -10.40 -3.90
C ALA A 159 -5.81 -11.47 -3.81
N GLN A 160 -5.97 -12.60 -4.53
CA GLN A 160 -4.95 -13.64 -4.60
C GLN A 160 -3.65 -13.15 -5.26
N GLN A 161 -3.74 -12.44 -6.39
CA GLN A 161 -2.58 -11.82 -7.06
C GLN A 161 -1.86 -10.84 -6.13
N GLN A 162 -2.63 -10.07 -5.35
CA GLN A 162 -2.12 -9.16 -4.34
C GLN A 162 -1.79 -9.83 -3.00
N GLN A 163 -1.81 -11.16 -2.87
CA GLN A 163 -1.51 -11.85 -1.61
C GLN A 163 -2.25 -11.23 -0.41
N LEU A 164 -3.52 -10.91 -0.62
CA LEU A 164 -4.41 -10.22 0.30
C LEU A 164 -5.51 -11.19 0.74
N ALA A 165 -5.74 -11.27 2.04
CA ALA A 165 -6.89 -11.96 2.60
C ALA A 165 -8.09 -11.00 2.68
N LEU A 166 -9.27 -11.47 2.24
CA LEU A 166 -10.54 -10.73 2.33
C LEU A 166 -11.36 -11.10 3.59
N SER A 167 -10.84 -12.03 4.39
CA SER A 167 -11.41 -12.45 5.67
C SER A 167 -10.30 -12.88 6.61
N THR A 168 -10.49 -12.63 7.90
CA THR A 168 -9.64 -13.18 8.97
C THR A 168 -9.74 -14.69 9.10
N SER A 169 -10.85 -15.31 8.67
CA SER A 169 -11.01 -16.76 8.75
C SER A 169 -10.04 -17.54 7.84
N SER A 170 -9.42 -16.89 6.86
CA SER A 170 -8.47 -17.53 5.94
C SER A 170 -7.03 -17.55 6.46
N VAL A 171 -6.72 -16.81 7.53
CA VAL A 171 -5.36 -16.78 8.09
C VAL A 171 -5.23 -17.76 9.26
N LYS A 172 -4.04 -18.32 9.43
CA LYS A 172 -3.73 -19.30 10.48
C LYS A 172 -2.57 -18.83 11.32
N ALA A 173 -2.70 -19.02 12.63
CA ALA A 173 -1.61 -18.81 13.57
C ALA A 173 -0.48 -19.82 13.32
N SER A 174 0.75 -19.41 13.61
CA SER A 174 1.94 -20.25 13.52
C SER A 174 2.33 -20.73 14.91
N SER A 175 2.68 -22.01 15.02
CA SER A 175 3.27 -22.58 16.23
C SER A 175 4.78 -22.33 16.35
N GLN A 176 5.39 -21.66 15.36
CA GLN A 176 6.83 -21.40 15.32
C GLN A 176 7.23 -20.14 16.09
N CYS A 177 6.26 -19.32 16.51
CA CYS A 177 6.50 -18.08 17.23
C CYS A 177 5.81 -18.07 18.59
N GLN A 178 6.37 -17.29 19.52
CA GLN A 178 5.78 -17.06 20.83
C GLN A 178 4.50 -16.23 20.74
N PHE A 179 4.47 -15.23 19.85
CA PHE A 179 3.31 -14.38 19.62
C PHE A 179 2.89 -14.39 18.15
N ASN A 180 1.59 -14.48 17.92
CA ASN A 180 0.99 -14.36 16.59
C ASN A 180 0.28 -13.02 16.45
N VAL A 181 0.58 -12.31 15.37
CA VAL A 181 0.12 -10.95 15.12
C VAL A 181 -0.70 -10.91 13.84
N LEU A 182 -1.95 -10.47 13.98
CA LEU A 182 -2.86 -10.27 12.88
C LEU A 182 -2.59 -8.93 12.19
N MET A 183 -2.24 -8.96 10.91
CA MET A 183 -1.93 -7.76 10.11
C MET A 183 -3.17 -7.33 9.33
N MET A 184 -3.72 -6.15 9.62
CA MET A 184 -4.98 -5.66 9.07
C MET A 184 -4.81 -4.28 8.46
N THR A 185 -5.54 -4.00 7.37
CA THR A 185 -5.58 -2.67 6.76
C THR A 185 -6.96 -2.32 6.24
N ASP A 186 -7.30 -1.04 6.28
CA ASP A 186 -8.55 -0.50 5.76
C ASP A 186 -8.42 0.07 4.33
N HIS A 187 -7.21 0.15 3.77
CA HIS A 187 -6.96 0.84 2.50
C HIS A 187 -5.83 0.22 1.67
N TYR A 188 -5.80 0.61 0.38
CA TYR A 188 -4.88 0.08 -0.63
C TYR A 188 -3.40 0.17 -0.23
N LYS A 189 -2.91 1.37 0.13
CA LYS A 189 -1.48 1.58 0.44
C LYS A 189 -1.01 0.74 1.64
N GLY A 190 -1.87 0.53 2.63
CA GLY A 190 -1.51 -0.24 3.82
C GLY A 190 -1.18 -1.72 3.53
N ILE A 191 -1.66 -2.26 2.40
CA ILE A 191 -1.33 -3.63 1.96
C ILE A 191 0.18 -3.76 1.73
N ASP A 192 0.74 -2.90 0.88
CA ASP A 192 2.15 -2.98 0.52
C ASP A 192 3.05 -2.58 1.69
N THR A 193 2.66 -1.58 2.49
CA THR A 193 3.42 -1.17 3.67
C THR A 193 3.52 -2.29 4.71
N LEU A 194 2.42 -2.98 5.04
CA LEU A 194 2.45 -4.10 5.99
C LEU A 194 3.25 -5.29 5.46
N LYS A 195 3.17 -5.59 4.15
CA LYS A 195 4.02 -6.61 3.53
C LYS A 195 5.51 -6.24 3.61
N GLN A 196 5.85 -4.98 3.38
CA GLN A 196 7.23 -4.49 3.51
C GLN A 196 7.72 -4.64 4.95
N TYR A 197 6.90 -4.29 5.95
CA TYR A 197 7.26 -4.50 7.36
C TYR A 197 7.47 -5.97 7.69
N LYS A 198 6.54 -6.85 7.29
CA LYS A 198 6.67 -8.32 7.45
C LYS A 198 7.94 -8.85 6.80
N GLN A 199 8.27 -8.39 5.58
CA GLN A 199 9.47 -8.81 4.86
C GLN A 199 10.75 -8.30 5.55
N GLN A 200 10.76 -7.05 6.02
CA GLN A 200 11.90 -6.47 6.71
C GLN A 200 12.14 -7.18 8.05
N TYR A 201 11.08 -7.43 8.82
CA TYR A 201 11.16 -8.21 10.05
C TYR A 201 11.68 -9.63 9.80
N SER A 202 11.18 -10.31 8.76
CA SER A 202 11.60 -11.69 8.46
C SER A 202 13.09 -11.81 8.10
N LYS A 203 13.71 -10.74 7.58
CA LYS A 203 15.15 -10.68 7.29
C LYS A 203 16.00 -10.53 8.55
N ALA A 204 15.53 -9.76 9.53
CA ALA A 204 16.20 -9.52 10.80
C ALA A 204 15.17 -9.48 11.93
N PRO A 205 14.72 -10.64 12.42
CA PRO A 205 13.68 -10.71 13.45
C PRO A 205 14.15 -10.14 14.77
N GLU A 206 13.34 -9.28 15.37
CA GLU A 206 13.59 -8.68 16.69
C GLU A 206 12.55 -9.16 17.73
N PRO A 207 12.95 -9.31 19.01
CA PRO A 207 14.34 -9.29 19.51
C PRO A 207 15.13 -10.55 19.14
N ALA A 208 14.45 -11.62 18.74
CA ALA A 208 15.05 -12.81 18.15
C ALA A 208 14.09 -13.53 17.21
N LYS A 209 14.63 -14.48 16.44
CA LYS A 209 13.83 -15.39 15.61
C LYS A 209 12.80 -16.16 16.45
N GLY A 210 11.57 -16.24 15.95
CA GLY A 210 10.47 -16.92 16.66
C GLY A 210 9.80 -16.05 17.72
N SER A 211 10.11 -14.76 17.81
CA SER A 211 9.38 -13.85 18.72
C SER A 211 7.97 -13.57 18.21
N PHE A 212 7.87 -13.05 16.98
CA PHE A 212 6.59 -12.69 16.37
C PHE A 212 6.39 -13.36 15.01
N CYS A 213 5.19 -13.89 14.78
CA CYS A 213 4.73 -14.37 13.49
C CYS A 213 3.59 -13.48 12.99
N PHE A 214 3.76 -12.89 11.80
CA PHE A 214 2.79 -12.00 11.18
C PHE A 214 1.99 -12.73 10.11
N THR A 215 0.66 -12.53 10.09
CA THR A 215 -0.20 -13.07 9.03
C THR A 215 0.10 -12.47 7.66
N ASP A 216 -0.51 -13.02 6.62
CA ASP A 216 -0.76 -12.22 5.41
C ASP A 216 -1.73 -11.08 5.74
N VAL A 217 -1.70 -10.02 4.92
CA VAL A 217 -2.48 -8.82 5.20
C VAL A 217 -3.96 -9.11 4.97
N VAL A 218 -4.79 -8.79 5.97
CA VAL A 218 -6.25 -8.89 5.90
C VAL A 218 -6.81 -7.50 5.62
N TYR A 219 -7.60 -7.38 4.54
CA TYR A 219 -8.32 -6.16 4.22
C TYR A 219 -9.68 -6.16 4.92
N VAL A 220 -9.95 -5.11 5.70
CA VAL A 220 -11.16 -5.01 6.52
C VAL A 220 -12.06 -3.82 6.19
N ALA A 221 -11.75 -3.10 5.10
CA ALA A 221 -12.54 -1.95 4.66
C ALA A 221 -12.74 -0.94 5.81
N ASP A 222 -13.91 -0.29 5.89
CA ASP A 222 -14.27 0.68 6.93
C ASP A 222 -14.88 0.06 8.20
N LYS A 223 -14.81 -1.26 8.38
CA LYS A 223 -15.52 -2.01 9.45
C LYS A 223 -15.27 -1.46 10.86
N PHE A 224 -14.07 -0.95 11.14
CA PHE A 224 -13.69 -0.40 12.44
C PHE A 224 -13.60 1.13 12.46
N SER A 225 -13.94 1.80 11.35
CA SER A 225 -14.02 3.27 11.23
C SER A 225 -12.85 3.99 11.90
N CYS A 226 -11.62 3.65 11.49
CA CYS A 226 -10.41 4.21 12.10
C CYS A 226 -10.19 5.66 11.69
N ASP A 227 -9.93 6.53 12.67
CA ASP A 227 -9.61 7.94 12.45
C ASP A 227 -8.48 8.44 13.35
N GLY A 228 -7.90 9.57 12.97
CA GLY A 228 -6.78 10.18 13.71
C GLY A 228 -6.57 11.63 13.31
N ASN A 229 -7.66 12.35 13.04
CA ASN A 229 -7.62 13.71 12.50
C ASN A 229 -6.88 14.70 13.41
N ASP A 230 -6.85 14.47 14.74
CA ASP A 230 -6.26 15.41 15.70
C ASP A 230 -5.37 14.73 16.77
N GLY A 231 -4.87 13.52 16.53
CA GLY A 231 -4.06 12.83 17.53
C GLY A 231 -3.65 11.39 17.21
N ALA A 232 -3.63 10.57 18.26
CA ALA A 232 -3.40 9.14 18.16
C ALA A 232 -4.49 8.50 17.29
N LEU A 233 -4.08 7.59 16.40
CA LEU A 233 -5.00 6.80 15.60
C LEU A 233 -5.82 5.87 16.50
N GLU A 234 -7.14 5.99 16.47
CA GLU A 234 -8.04 5.10 17.18
C GLU A 234 -9.06 4.50 16.21
N CYS A 235 -9.56 3.31 16.55
CA CYS A 235 -10.62 2.64 15.81
C CYS A 235 -11.80 2.33 16.73
N ASN A 236 -13.00 2.32 16.16
CA ASN A 236 -14.22 1.89 16.82
C ASN A 236 -14.24 0.36 16.90
N TRP A 237 -13.70 -0.17 18.00
CA TRP A 237 -13.64 -1.61 18.26
C TRP A 237 -14.97 -2.22 18.71
N GLN A 238 -16.02 -1.45 18.95
CA GLN A 238 -17.35 -1.97 19.27
C GLN A 238 -17.88 -2.88 18.15
N ASN A 239 -17.52 -2.57 16.90
CA ASN A 239 -17.85 -3.38 15.72
C ASN A 239 -17.12 -4.74 15.67
N ALA A 240 -16.18 -5.00 16.59
CA ALA A 240 -15.49 -6.29 16.69
C ALA A 240 -16.38 -7.43 17.18
N ALA A 241 -17.51 -7.15 17.84
CA ALA A 241 -18.42 -8.18 18.34
C ALA A 241 -19.04 -9.02 17.20
N GLU A 242 -19.34 -8.38 16.07
CA GLU A 242 -19.94 -9.03 14.89
C GLU A 242 -18.88 -9.58 13.92
N TYR A 243 -17.60 -9.34 14.22
CA TYR A 243 -16.50 -9.76 13.37
C TYR A 243 -16.01 -11.16 13.78
N SER A 244 -15.75 -12.02 12.80
CA SER A 244 -15.22 -13.36 13.06
C SER A 244 -13.69 -13.29 13.21
N TRP A 245 -13.18 -13.66 14.37
CA TRP A 245 -11.75 -13.57 14.69
C TRP A 245 -11.06 -14.93 14.53
N PRO A 246 -9.83 -14.98 14.01
CA PRO A 246 -9.10 -16.24 13.94
C PRO A 246 -8.56 -16.61 15.33
N GLU A 247 -8.61 -17.90 15.68
CA GLU A 247 -7.99 -18.39 16.90
C GLU A 247 -6.46 -18.36 16.84
N GLY A 248 -5.83 -18.31 18.02
CA GLY A 248 -4.37 -18.42 18.16
C GLY A 248 -3.59 -17.15 17.87
N PHE A 249 -4.25 -15.99 17.77
CA PHE A 249 -3.63 -14.68 17.65
C PHE A 249 -3.62 -13.94 18.98
N ASP A 250 -2.54 -13.22 19.26
CA ASP A 250 -2.31 -12.49 20.52
C ASP A 250 -2.49 -10.98 20.35
N PHE A 251 -2.07 -10.46 19.19
CA PHE A 251 -2.05 -9.02 18.91
C PHE A 251 -2.61 -8.69 17.53
N ILE A 252 -2.99 -7.43 17.35
CA ILE A 252 -3.43 -6.86 16.07
C ILE A 252 -2.50 -5.70 15.69
N VAL A 253 -2.14 -5.63 14.42
CA VAL A 253 -1.63 -4.41 13.79
C VAL A 253 -2.71 -3.92 12.83
N MET A 254 -3.32 -2.79 13.14
CA MET A 254 -4.33 -2.14 12.32
C MET A 254 -3.70 -0.94 11.62
N MET A 255 -3.55 -1.04 10.30
CA MET A 255 -3.01 0.02 9.47
C MET A 255 -4.11 0.87 8.85
N SER A 256 -4.11 2.17 9.15
CA SER A 256 -5.02 3.14 8.55
C SER A 256 -4.30 4.21 7.73
N LYS A 257 -5.05 5.14 7.12
CA LYS A 257 -4.50 6.18 6.24
C LYS A 257 -3.75 7.27 7.00
N GLN A 258 -4.16 7.59 8.22
CA GLN A 258 -3.72 8.77 8.97
C GLN A 258 -3.75 8.53 10.48
N GLY A 259 -3.31 9.52 11.27
CA GLY A 259 -3.22 9.46 12.74
C GLY A 259 -1.86 9.00 13.26
N ALA A 260 -1.50 9.42 14.49
CA ALA A 260 -0.23 9.04 15.11
C ALA A 260 -0.26 7.58 15.59
N ALA A 261 0.89 6.90 15.49
CA ALA A 261 1.01 5.52 15.92
C ALA A 261 0.84 5.40 17.44
N ASN A 262 0.23 4.28 17.89
CA ASN A 262 0.09 3.95 19.30
C ASN A 262 -0.25 2.46 19.47
N VAL A 263 -0.05 1.96 20.69
CA VAL A 263 -0.56 0.66 21.12
C VAL A 263 -1.56 0.81 22.27
N ARG A 264 -2.72 0.14 22.13
CA ARG A 264 -3.73 0.02 23.18
C ARG A 264 -4.31 -1.38 23.22
N GLY A 265 -4.23 -2.02 24.38
CA GLY A 265 -4.90 -3.30 24.61
C GLY A 265 -4.49 -4.42 23.65
N GLY A 266 -3.20 -4.53 23.32
CA GLY A 266 -2.71 -5.54 22.36
C GLY A 266 -3.01 -5.21 20.89
N ILE A 267 -3.43 -3.98 20.59
CA ILE A 267 -3.70 -3.49 19.24
C ILE A 267 -2.76 -2.33 18.95
N MET A 268 -1.91 -2.49 17.95
CA MET A 268 -1.11 -1.43 17.36
C MET A 268 -1.92 -0.74 16.28
N HIS A 269 -2.12 0.57 16.44
CA HIS A 269 -2.63 1.43 15.40
C HIS A 269 -1.46 2.14 14.74
N ILE A 270 -1.33 2.04 13.41
CA ILE A 270 -0.25 2.67 12.67
C ILE A 270 -0.76 3.20 11.33
N ASN A 271 -0.18 4.29 10.83
CA ASN A 271 -0.55 4.80 9.51
C ASN A 271 0.45 4.36 8.41
N SER A 272 0.00 4.28 7.16
CA SER A 272 0.82 3.79 6.03
C SER A 272 1.92 4.76 5.55
N SER A 273 2.07 5.91 6.21
CA SER A 273 3.21 6.84 6.00
C SER A 273 4.32 6.67 7.04
N GLN A 274 4.07 5.92 8.13
CA GLN A 274 5.05 5.69 9.18
C GLN A 274 6.22 4.84 8.69
N SER A 275 7.37 5.00 9.35
CA SER A 275 8.56 4.21 9.04
C SER A 275 8.53 2.85 9.74
N TYR A 276 9.33 1.91 9.24
CA TYR A 276 9.53 0.62 9.91
C TYR A 276 10.10 0.78 11.33
N ALA A 277 10.88 1.82 11.60
CA ALA A 277 11.42 2.07 12.95
C ALA A 277 10.29 2.38 13.95
N VAL A 278 9.28 3.15 13.52
CA VAL A 278 8.06 3.40 14.32
C VAL A 278 7.29 2.11 14.53
N PHE A 279 7.12 1.28 13.50
CA PHE A 279 6.52 -0.05 13.66
C PHE A 279 7.26 -0.90 14.70
N LEU A 280 8.60 -0.89 14.69
CA LEU A 280 9.40 -1.64 15.66
C LEU A 280 9.27 -1.08 17.08
N HIS A 281 9.24 0.24 17.23
CA HIS A 281 8.96 0.93 18.49
C HIS A 281 7.60 0.48 19.06
N GLU A 282 6.55 0.57 18.25
CA GLU A 282 5.21 0.15 18.68
C GLU A 282 5.16 -1.36 19.01
N LEU A 283 5.91 -2.19 18.30
CA LEU A 283 5.95 -3.64 18.55
C LEU A 283 6.49 -3.96 19.95
N MET A 284 7.39 -3.13 20.50
CA MET A 284 7.91 -3.30 21.86
C MET A 284 6.85 -3.07 22.93
N HIS A 285 5.86 -2.20 22.68
CA HIS A 285 4.76 -1.98 23.61
C HIS A 285 3.90 -3.23 23.83
N PHE A 286 3.83 -4.16 22.87
CA PHE A 286 3.15 -5.46 23.08
C PHE A 286 3.77 -6.26 24.24
N ASN A 287 5.06 -6.07 24.53
CA ASN A 287 5.71 -6.70 25.67
C ASN A 287 5.83 -5.78 26.89
N GLY A 288 5.12 -4.66 26.91
CA GLY A 288 5.01 -3.78 28.08
C GLY A 288 6.16 -2.79 28.24
N PHE A 289 6.94 -2.55 27.19
CA PHE A 289 7.84 -1.38 27.16
C PHE A 289 7.00 -0.11 27.21
N GLU A 290 7.58 0.95 27.79
CA GLU A 290 6.93 2.26 27.87
C GLU A 290 7.76 3.37 27.24
N ASP A 291 7.07 4.41 26.80
CA ASP A 291 7.71 5.60 26.24
C ASP A 291 8.60 6.30 27.27
N GLU A 292 9.75 6.79 26.78
CA GLU A 292 10.74 7.51 27.59
C GLU A 292 10.70 9.04 27.36
N TYR A 293 9.78 9.51 26.51
CA TYR A 293 9.52 10.93 26.25
C TYR A 293 8.32 11.44 27.06
N VAL A 294 7.98 12.72 26.89
CA VAL A 294 6.84 13.34 27.59
C VAL A 294 5.53 12.77 27.06
N LEU A 295 4.74 12.20 27.96
CA LEU A 295 3.45 11.58 27.66
C LEU A 295 2.31 12.59 27.78
N ALA A 296 1.15 12.23 27.24
CA ALA A 296 -0.09 12.97 27.47
C ALA A 296 -0.33 13.13 28.98
N GLU A 297 -0.83 14.29 29.39
CA GLU A 297 -0.85 14.73 30.79
C GLU A 297 -1.42 13.69 31.76
N GLN A 298 -2.56 13.10 31.42
CA GLN A 298 -3.21 12.08 32.26
C GLN A 298 -2.36 10.80 32.40
N LYS A 299 -1.84 10.27 31.29
CA LYS A 299 -0.95 9.08 31.30
C LYS A 299 0.32 9.39 32.10
N GLN A 300 0.87 10.60 31.93
CA GLN A 300 2.04 11.03 32.67
C GLN A 300 1.75 11.12 34.18
N GLN A 301 0.66 11.74 34.60
CA GLN A 301 0.28 11.81 36.02
C GLN A 301 0.12 10.41 36.63
N TRP A 302 -0.57 9.50 35.94
CA TRP A 302 -0.73 8.12 36.40
C TRP A 302 0.62 7.40 36.51
N LEU A 303 1.48 7.51 35.50
CA LEU A 303 2.80 6.87 35.46
C LEU A 303 3.72 7.40 36.56
N CYS A 304 3.74 8.72 36.78
CA CYS A 304 4.62 9.35 37.76
C CYS A 304 4.20 9.13 39.22
N ASN A 305 2.99 8.61 39.44
CA ASN A 305 2.50 8.17 40.74
C ASN A 305 2.82 6.70 41.04
N GLN A 306 3.29 5.93 40.05
CA GLN A 306 3.76 4.56 40.27
C GLN A 306 5.09 4.52 41.02
N GLN A 307 5.54 3.34 41.43
CA GLN A 307 6.80 3.17 42.15
C GLN A 307 7.50 1.88 41.70
N GLY A 308 8.83 1.92 41.62
CA GLY A 308 9.63 0.75 41.29
C GLY A 308 9.75 0.51 39.78
N LEU A 309 9.97 -0.74 39.39
CA LEU A 309 10.09 -1.14 37.99
C LEU A 309 8.70 -1.28 37.36
N VAL A 310 8.29 -0.28 36.58
CA VAL A 310 6.93 -0.18 36.01
C VAL A 310 6.85 -0.72 34.59
N ALA A 311 7.98 -0.73 33.89
CA ALA A 311 8.15 -1.32 32.56
C ALA A 311 9.56 -1.92 32.46
N PRO A 312 9.84 -2.82 31.50
CA PRO A 312 11.17 -3.38 31.29
C PRO A 312 12.27 -2.33 31.13
N ASN A 313 11.92 -1.17 30.56
CA ASN A 313 12.81 -0.05 30.29
C ASN A 313 12.57 1.17 31.18
N LEU A 314 11.64 1.12 32.14
CA LEU A 314 11.27 2.30 32.93
C LEU A 314 11.07 1.99 34.42
N PHE A 315 11.74 2.79 35.25
CA PHE A 315 11.68 2.72 36.71
C PHE A 315 11.28 4.08 37.28
N ILE A 316 10.36 4.09 38.25
CA ILE A 316 9.91 5.32 38.92
C ILE A 316 10.45 5.34 40.36
N ALA A 317 11.36 6.29 40.62
CA ALA A 317 12.04 6.48 41.91
C ALA A 317 11.21 7.33 42.89
N ASN A 318 9.98 6.92 43.15
CA ASN A 318 9.18 7.46 44.25
C ASN A 318 9.64 6.80 45.55
N GLU A 319 10.54 7.45 46.28
CA GLU A 319 11.05 7.01 47.59
C GLU A 319 11.87 5.70 47.58
N VAL A 320 12.18 5.18 46.38
CA VAL A 320 13.04 4.01 46.19
C VAL A 320 14.20 4.36 45.27
N SER A 321 15.40 3.91 45.63
CA SER A 321 16.59 4.09 44.81
C SER A 321 16.47 3.34 43.48
N PRO A 322 16.82 3.97 42.34
CA PRO A 322 16.82 3.30 41.04
C PRO A 322 17.90 2.21 40.99
N PRO A 323 17.75 1.21 40.10
CA PRO A 323 18.77 0.19 39.92
C PRO A 323 20.12 0.79 39.53
N LYS A 324 21.21 0.17 39.98
CA LYS A 324 22.57 0.65 39.73
C LYS A 324 22.82 0.79 38.23
N GLY A 325 23.31 1.95 37.80
CA GLY A 325 23.66 2.25 36.41
C GLY A 325 22.54 2.87 35.59
N TRP A 326 21.29 2.85 36.07
CA TRP A 326 20.17 3.49 35.38
C TRP A 326 20.30 5.01 35.42
N GLN A 327 19.88 5.66 34.33
CA GLN A 327 19.97 7.10 34.11
C GLN A 327 18.59 7.72 34.09
N LYS A 328 18.49 9.02 34.33
CA LYS A 328 17.19 9.68 34.29
C LYS A 328 16.59 9.65 32.88
N SER A 329 15.29 9.38 32.81
CA SER A 329 14.48 9.41 31.60
C SER A 329 13.75 10.75 31.48
N ILE A 330 13.41 11.19 30.26
CA ILE A 330 12.66 12.44 30.06
C ILE A 330 11.21 12.29 30.58
N ALA A 331 10.67 11.07 30.55
CA ALA A 331 9.42 10.72 31.21
C ALA A 331 9.36 11.29 32.64
N CYS A 332 8.17 11.69 33.09
CA CYS A 332 7.99 12.34 34.39
C CYS A 332 8.87 13.60 34.60
N GLY A 333 9.14 14.33 33.52
CA GLY A 333 9.86 15.60 33.55
C GLY A 333 11.31 15.50 34.03
N ASN A 334 11.98 14.37 33.80
CA ASN A 334 13.39 14.16 34.18
C ASN A 334 13.68 14.26 35.69
N LYS A 335 12.65 14.00 36.51
CA LYS A 335 12.75 14.06 37.98
C LYS A 335 12.78 12.68 38.62
N LYS A 336 11.84 11.82 38.23
CA LYS A 336 11.53 10.57 38.94
C LYS A 336 11.69 9.32 38.08
N ALA A 337 11.63 9.43 36.77
CA ALA A 337 11.75 8.29 35.87
C ALA A 337 13.20 8.01 35.53
N TYR A 338 13.55 6.73 35.46
CA TYR A 338 14.87 6.23 35.11
C TYR A 338 14.74 5.17 34.02
N LYS A 339 15.76 5.09 33.18
CA LYS A 339 15.91 4.14 32.08
C LYS A 339 17.27 3.42 32.15
N PRO A 340 17.40 2.24 31.55
CA PRO A 340 18.59 1.39 31.71
C PRO A 340 19.83 1.89 30.94
N SER A 341 19.70 2.89 30.06
CA SER A 341 20.78 3.35 29.18
C SER A 341 21.06 4.85 29.30
N PRO A 342 22.32 5.31 29.25
CA PRO A 342 22.64 6.74 29.12
C PRO A 342 22.36 7.30 27.71
N ASN A 343 22.33 6.43 26.69
CA ASN A 343 22.17 6.85 25.31
C ASN A 343 20.69 7.05 24.95
N TRP A 344 20.42 7.73 23.85
CA TRP A 344 19.07 7.75 23.26
C TRP A 344 18.64 6.33 22.88
N SER A 345 17.40 6.00 23.20
CA SER A 345 16.80 4.69 22.94
C SER A 345 15.67 4.82 21.91
N ILE A 346 15.27 3.70 21.33
CA ILE A 346 14.08 3.60 20.48
C ILE A 346 12.80 4.01 21.23
N MET A 347 12.73 3.81 22.55
CA MET A 347 11.58 4.22 23.37
C MET A 347 11.58 5.72 23.69
N GLN A 348 12.70 6.41 23.50
CA GLN A 348 12.79 7.87 23.65
C GLN A 348 12.57 8.58 22.32
N TYR A 349 13.07 8.01 21.22
CA TYR A 349 12.92 8.52 19.86
C TYR A 349 12.58 7.38 18.91
N GLN A 350 11.35 7.39 18.39
CA GLN A 350 10.75 6.28 17.65
C GLN A 350 11.51 5.88 16.37
N THR A 351 12.38 6.75 15.84
CA THR A 351 13.17 6.50 14.63
C THR A 351 14.59 5.98 14.91
N MET A 352 14.98 5.87 16.17
CA MET A 352 16.26 5.28 16.56
C MET A 352 16.28 3.78 16.29
N SER A 353 17.46 3.24 16.01
CA SER A 353 17.66 1.80 15.94
C SER A 353 17.56 1.16 17.33
N LEU A 354 17.12 -0.10 17.36
CA LEU A 354 17.15 -0.93 18.56
C LEU A 354 18.61 -1.20 18.95
N SER A 355 18.98 -0.84 20.18
CA SER A 355 20.30 -1.13 20.74
C SER A 355 20.36 -2.55 21.32
N GLU A 356 21.56 -3.13 21.42
CA GLU A 356 21.75 -4.46 22.01
C GLU A 356 21.14 -4.57 23.41
N GLN A 357 21.36 -3.55 24.24
CA GLN A 357 20.81 -3.51 25.59
C GLN A 357 19.27 -3.60 25.61
N TYR A 358 18.59 -2.90 24.70
CA TYR A 358 17.12 -2.97 24.61
C TYR A 358 16.65 -4.28 23.98
N ARG A 359 17.40 -4.84 23.03
CA ARG A 359 17.14 -6.18 22.48
C ARG A 359 17.19 -7.24 23.58
N GLU A 360 18.21 -7.23 24.43
CA GLU A 360 18.35 -8.15 25.57
C GLU A 360 17.22 -8.00 26.58
N LEU A 361 16.83 -6.76 26.92
CA LEU A 361 15.68 -6.49 27.78
C LEU A 361 14.39 -7.03 27.17
N TRP A 362 14.22 -6.85 25.87
CA TRP A 362 13.02 -7.30 25.17
C TRP A 362 12.96 -8.83 25.10
N GLN A 363 14.08 -9.48 24.77
CA GLN A 363 14.18 -10.93 24.81
C GLN A 363 13.90 -11.50 26.20
N LYS A 364 14.42 -10.85 27.25
CA LYS A 364 14.13 -11.24 28.64
C LYS A 364 12.63 -11.12 28.93
N GLN A 365 12.00 -10.04 28.51
CA GLN A 365 10.57 -9.81 28.76
C GLN A 365 9.68 -10.80 28.01
N ILE A 366 10.07 -11.22 26.81
CA ILE A 366 9.39 -12.30 26.08
C ILE A 366 9.46 -13.62 26.86
N ASN A 367 10.64 -13.97 27.37
CA ASN A 367 10.87 -15.26 28.04
C ASN A 367 10.39 -15.27 29.52
N GLN A 368 10.43 -14.13 30.18
CA GLN A 368 10.18 -13.94 31.62
C GLN A 368 9.46 -12.59 31.84
N PRO A 369 8.18 -12.50 31.48
CA PRO A 369 7.45 -11.24 31.50
C PRO A 369 7.29 -10.70 32.92
N LEU A 370 7.66 -9.43 33.15
CA LEU A 370 7.35 -8.68 34.38
C LEU A 370 5.84 -8.60 34.63
N THR A 371 5.07 -8.44 33.56
CA THR A 371 3.61 -8.42 33.53
C THR A 371 3.14 -9.19 32.31
N LYS A 372 2.00 -9.88 32.42
CA LYS A 372 1.42 -10.59 31.28
C LYS A 372 1.08 -9.57 30.18
N PRO A 373 1.55 -9.78 28.92
CA PRO A 373 1.13 -8.97 27.78
C PRO A 373 -0.39 -8.94 27.67
N ILE A 374 -0.96 -7.73 27.53
CA ILE A 374 -2.41 -7.59 27.30
C ILE A 374 -2.70 -8.00 25.86
N ARG A 375 -3.51 -9.03 25.69
CA ARG A 375 -3.94 -9.52 24.37
C ARG A 375 -5.16 -8.77 23.88
N PHE A 376 -5.36 -8.67 22.56
CA PHE A 376 -6.52 -7.97 22.01
C PHE A 376 -7.85 -8.57 22.48
N SER A 377 -7.90 -9.88 22.71
CA SER A 377 -9.08 -10.58 23.23
C SER A 377 -9.42 -10.18 24.67
N GLU A 378 -8.42 -9.94 25.50
CA GLU A 378 -8.60 -9.45 26.88
C GLU A 378 -9.10 -8.00 26.86
N TYR A 379 -8.59 -7.18 25.94
CA TYR A 379 -9.08 -5.82 25.75
C TYR A 379 -10.54 -5.80 25.26
N PHE A 380 -10.90 -6.66 24.33
CA PHE A 380 -12.30 -6.80 23.90
C PHE A 380 -13.21 -7.25 25.05
N ALA A 381 -12.76 -8.18 25.90
CA ALA A 381 -13.51 -8.56 27.09
C ALA A 381 -13.68 -7.39 28.08
N PHE A 382 -12.65 -6.57 28.27
CA PHE A 382 -12.72 -5.33 29.06
C PHE A 382 -13.75 -4.34 28.51
N LEU A 383 -13.88 -4.24 27.18
CA LEU A 383 -14.92 -3.45 26.51
C LEU A 383 -16.32 -4.08 26.59
N GLY A 384 -16.47 -5.26 27.22
CA GLY A 384 -17.74 -5.98 27.30
C GLY A 384 -18.13 -6.72 26.02
N LEU A 385 -17.21 -6.89 25.07
CA LEU A 385 -17.46 -7.55 23.80
C LEU A 385 -17.32 -9.07 23.95
N LYS A 386 -18.16 -9.81 23.21
CA LYS A 386 -18.09 -11.27 23.09
C LYS A 386 -17.76 -11.66 21.64
N PRO A 387 -16.51 -11.45 21.20
CA PRO A 387 -16.11 -11.76 19.82
C PRO A 387 -16.28 -13.25 19.52
N VAL A 388 -16.71 -13.55 18.29
CA VAL A 388 -16.79 -14.93 17.80
C VAL A 388 -15.43 -15.32 17.26
N PHE A 389 -14.80 -16.33 17.86
CA PHE A 389 -13.56 -16.90 17.36
C PHE A 389 -13.86 -18.13 16.49
N THR A 390 -13.19 -18.24 15.33
CA THR A 390 -13.32 -19.40 14.47
C THR A 390 -12.61 -20.58 15.12
N THR A 391 -13.35 -21.62 15.50
CA THR A 391 -12.78 -22.86 16.03
C THR A 391 -11.76 -23.40 15.04
N ALA A 392 -10.50 -23.52 15.45
CA ALA A 392 -9.54 -24.31 14.70
C ALA A 392 -10.14 -25.71 14.55
N SER A 393 -10.28 -26.20 13.31
CA SER A 393 -10.61 -27.58 13.00
C SER A 393 -9.55 -28.51 13.61
N LYS A 394 -9.65 -28.77 14.91
CA LYS A 394 -9.10 -29.97 15.53
C LYS A 394 -10.14 -31.04 15.28
N GLU A 395 -10.02 -31.71 14.14
CA GLU A 395 -10.45 -33.11 14.06
C GLU A 395 -9.57 -33.90 15.05
N HIS A 396 -9.89 -33.81 16.34
CA HIS A 396 -9.62 -34.92 17.22
C HIS A 396 -10.63 -35.98 16.84
N LYS A 397 -10.23 -36.88 15.94
CA LYS A 397 -10.76 -38.24 15.94
C LYS A 397 -10.53 -38.77 17.35
N PHE A 398 -11.57 -38.75 18.16
CA PHE A 398 -11.68 -39.72 19.23
C PHE A 398 -11.75 -41.08 18.54
N SER A 399 -10.67 -41.86 18.64
CA SER A 399 -10.76 -43.29 18.46
C SER A 399 -11.38 -43.85 19.74
N ASP A 400 -12.42 -44.66 19.56
CA ASP A 400 -13.00 -45.51 20.60
C ASP A 400 -11.92 -46.36 21.32
#